data_AF-A0A438AN10-F1
#
_entry.id   AF-A0A438AN10-F1
#
_cell.length_a   1.000
_cell.length_b   1.000
_cell.length_c   1.000
_cell.angle_alpha   90.00
_cell.angle_beta   90.00
_cell.angle_gamma   90.00
#
_symmetry.space_group_name_H-M   'P 1'
#
loop_
_entity.id
_entity.type
_entity.pdbx_description
1 polymer ?
#
loop_
_entity_poly.entity_id
_entity_poly.type
_entity_poly.pdbx_seq_one_letter_code
_entity_poly.pdbx_strand_id
1 'polypeptide(L)'
;GGAVITSMSSSGSFAAEVSSSEVVITDESGSVVSSIAVGEEAVVQWAKDADELWIVDSGELYLVGSSGGWVKTEADPSADGVPAGLAALVQ
;
A
#
# COMPACT_ATOMS: atom_id res chain seq x y z
N GLY A 1 -7.07 11.15 18.22
CA GLY A 1 -7.72 10.95 16.92
C GLY A 1 -6.62 10.89 15.89
N GLY A 2 -6.26 9.68 15.47
CA GLY A 2 -5.29 9.49 14.38
C GLY A 2 -5.97 9.78 13.05
N ALA A 3 -5.26 10.45 12.15
CA ALA A 3 -5.76 10.69 10.80
C ALA A 3 -5.78 9.36 10.06
N VAL A 4 -6.98 8.92 9.68
CA VAL A 4 -7.17 7.78 8.80
C VAL A 4 -6.89 8.26 7.38
N ILE A 5 -5.77 7.83 6.78
CA ILE A 5 -5.48 8.16 5.38
C ILE A 5 -6.10 7.06 4.52
N THR A 6 -7.32 7.30 4.05
CA THR A 6 -7.98 6.43 3.07
C THR A 6 -7.60 6.88 1.66
N SER A 7 -6.97 5.99 0.89
CA SER A 7 -6.65 6.21 -0.52
C SER A 7 -7.34 5.14 -1.36
N MET A 8 -7.97 5.51 -2.47
CA MET A 8 -8.57 4.56 -3.41
C MET A 8 -7.56 4.16 -4.49
N SER A 9 -7.65 2.91 -4.93
CA SER A 9 -6.90 2.40 -6.07
C SER A 9 -7.35 3.05 -7.37
N SER A 10 -6.55 2.91 -8.41
CA SER A 10 -6.82 3.52 -9.72
C SER A 10 -8.14 3.03 -10.34
N SER A 11 -8.50 1.76 -10.12
CA SER A 11 -9.79 1.22 -10.57
C SER A 11 -10.99 1.73 -9.77
N GLY A 12 -10.76 2.22 -8.55
CA GLY A 12 -11.81 2.54 -7.58
C GLY A 12 -12.43 1.31 -6.92
N SER A 13 -11.94 0.10 -7.20
CA SER A 13 -12.46 -1.15 -6.61
C SER A 13 -11.89 -1.44 -5.23
N PHE A 14 -10.79 -0.79 -4.85
CA PHE A 14 -10.12 -1.03 -3.57
C PHE A 14 -9.76 0.28 -2.88
N ALA A 15 -9.78 0.25 -1.55
CA ALA A 15 -9.31 1.33 -0.70
C ALA A 15 -8.26 0.78 0.27
N ALA A 16 -7.25 1.59 0.54
CA ALA A 16 -6.22 1.31 1.53
C ALA A 16 -6.31 2.34 2.63
N GLU A 17 -6.24 1.86 3.85
CA GLU A 17 -6.28 2.64 5.07
C GLU A 17 -5.04 2.31 5.89
N VAL A 18 -4.27 3.32 6.28
CA VAL A 18 -3.18 3.16 7.24
C VAL A 18 -3.68 3.53 8.62
N SER A 19 -3.78 2.52 9.49
CA SER A 19 -3.91 2.67 10.93
C SER A 19 -2.54 2.50 11.55
N SER A 20 -2.32 3.01 12.76
CA SER A 20 -1.01 3.22 13.40
C SER A 20 0.06 2.12 13.26
N SER A 21 -0.31 0.86 13.00
CA SER A 21 0.65 -0.22 12.74
C SER A 21 0.11 -1.26 11.75
N GLU A 22 -0.89 -0.90 10.95
CA GLU A 22 -1.50 -1.81 9.99
C GLU A 22 -2.05 -1.08 8.77
N VAL A 23 -1.89 -1.69 7.62
CA VAL A 23 -2.54 -1.29 6.37
C VAL A 23 -3.71 -2.21 6.14
N VAL A 24 -4.92 -1.65 6.14
CA VAL A 24 -6.16 -2.36 5.84
C VAL A 24 -6.53 -2.08 4.40
N ILE A 25 -6.79 -3.13 3.64
CA ILE A 25 -7.30 -3.04 2.28
C ILE A 25 -8.75 -3.48 2.29
N THR A 26 -9.63 -2.61 1.82
CA THR A 26 -11.06 -2.89 1.66
C THR A 26 -11.45 -2.91 0.19
N ASP A 27 -12.45 -3.71 -0.15
CA ASP A 27 -13.09 -3.67 -1.46
C ASP A 27 -14.14 -2.55 -1.58
N GLU A 28 -14.73 -2.39 -2.77
CA GLU A 28 -15.79 -1.44 -3.07
C GLU A 28 -17.05 -1.61 -2.19
N SER A 29 -17.25 -2.81 -1.63
CA SER A 29 -18.35 -3.10 -0.70
C SER A 29 -18.02 -2.71 0.75
N GLY A 30 -16.79 -2.25 1.01
CA GLY A 30 -16.28 -1.93 2.34
C GLY A 30 -15.83 -3.15 3.15
N SER A 31 -15.68 -4.32 2.52
CA SER A 31 -15.20 -5.53 3.20
C SER A 31 -13.68 -5.57 3.20
N VAL A 32 -13.08 -5.93 4.33
CA VAL A 32 -11.62 -6.10 4.43
C VAL A 32 -11.20 -7.32 3.63
N VAL A 33 -10.41 -7.10 2.58
CA VAL A 33 -9.83 -8.17 1.76
C VAL A 33 -8.43 -8.56 2.24
N SER A 34 -7.72 -7.64 2.90
CA SER A 34 -6.41 -7.92 3.48
C SER A 34 -6.06 -6.93 4.60
N SER A 35 -5.23 -7.38 5.54
CA SER A 35 -4.59 -6.53 6.53
C SER A 35 -3.12 -6.89 6.62
N ILE A 36 -2.26 -5.87 6.57
CA ILE A 36 -0.81 -6.02 6.56
C ILE A 36 -0.22 -5.28 7.74
N ALA A 37 0.52 -5.97 8.60
CA ALA A 37 1.26 -5.33 9.68
C ALA A 37 2.41 -4.48 9.11
N VAL A 38 2.52 -3.25 9.59
CA VAL A 38 3.54 -2.27 9.20
C VAL A 38 4.01 -1.46 10.41
N GLY A 39 5.14 -0.78 10.30
CA GLY A 39 5.61 0.16 11.32
C GLY A 39 4.75 1.42 11.43
N GLU A 40 4.93 2.19 12.51
CA GLU A 40 4.19 3.44 12.76
C GLU A 40 4.48 4.56 11.74
N GLU A 41 5.62 4.47 11.06
CA GLU A 41 6.07 5.44 10.05
C GLU A 41 5.86 4.93 8.63
N ALA A 42 5.08 3.86 8.45
CA ALA A 42 4.86 3.28 7.14
C ALA A 42 4.08 4.23 6.22
N VAL A 43 4.54 4.33 4.98
CA VAL A 43 3.93 5.15 3.95
C VAL A 43 3.39 4.24 2.86
N VAL A 44 2.14 4.44 2.47
CA VAL A 44 1.52 3.67 1.40
C VAL A 44 1.14 4.56 0.23
N GLN A 45 1.21 4.01 -0.98
CA GLN A 45 0.76 4.69 -2.19
C GLN A 45 0.27 3.68 -3.21
N TRP A 46 -0.93 3.91 -3.75
CA TRP A 46 -1.42 3.11 -4.87
C TRP A 46 -0.59 3.35 -6.13
N ALA A 47 -0.38 2.29 -6.90
CA ALA A 47 0.12 2.36 -8.25
C ALA A 47 -0.86 3.20 -9.09
N LYS A 48 -0.29 3.99 -10.01
CA LYS A 48 -1.07 4.95 -10.81
C LYS A 48 -2.10 4.27 -11.71
N ASP A 49 -1.75 3.12 -12.27
CA ASP A 49 -2.50 2.44 -13.32
C ASP A 49 -2.82 0.98 -12.97
N ALA A 50 -2.69 0.60 -11.69
CA ALA A 50 -2.90 -0.77 -11.21
C ALA A 50 -3.51 -0.81 -9.81
N ASP A 51 -4.15 -1.93 -9.49
CA ASP A 51 -4.67 -2.25 -8.14
C ASP A 51 -3.59 -2.85 -7.26
N GLU A 52 -2.47 -2.14 -7.21
CA GLU A 52 -1.28 -2.52 -6.46
C GLU A 52 -0.93 -1.38 -5.51
N LEU A 53 -0.82 -1.71 -4.23
CA LEU A 53 -0.43 -0.81 -3.17
C LEU A 53 1.05 -1.00 -2.88
N TRP A 54 1.81 0.06 -3.06
CA TRP A 54 3.19 0.13 -2.64
C TRP A 54 3.25 0.58 -1.19
N ILE A 55 4.08 -0.07 -0.39
CA ILE A 55 4.24 0.17 1.04
C ILE A 55 5.72 0.35 1.31
N VAL A 56 6.11 1.48 1.86
CA VAL A 56 7.44 1.68 2.45
C VAL A 56 7.32 1.52 3.94
N ASP A 57 8.06 0.56 4.50
CA ASP A 57 8.08 0.27 5.93
C ASP A 57 9.54 0.18 6.39
N SER A 58 9.93 1.03 7.33
CA SER A 58 11.28 1.06 7.90
C SER A 58 12.43 1.15 6.86
N GLY A 59 12.16 1.79 5.70
CA GLY A 59 13.11 1.94 4.60
C GLY A 59 13.10 0.81 3.58
N GLU A 60 12.28 -0.23 3.76
CA GLU A 60 12.10 -1.31 2.80
C GLU A 60 10.83 -1.09 1.97
N LEU A 61 10.90 -1.45 0.68
CA LEU A 61 9.76 -1.34 -0.22
C LEU A 61 9.07 -2.69 -0.40
N TYR A 62 7.75 -2.65 -0.30
CA TYR A 62 6.88 -3.79 -0.48
C TYR A 62 5.78 -3.45 -1.47
N LEU A 63 5.33 -4.46 -2.21
CA LEU A 63 4.20 -4.42 -3.12
C LEU A 63 3.12 -5.37 -2.62
N VAL A 64 1.86 -4.91 -2.67
CA VAL A 64 0.68 -5.69 -2.33
C VAL A 64 -0.38 -5.45 -3.39
N GLY A 65 -0.83 -6.48 -4.10
CA GLY A 65 -1.83 -6.30 -5.15
C GLY A 65 -2.87 -7.41 -5.19
N SER A 66 -4.02 -7.12 -5.80
CA SER A 66 -5.08 -8.11 -6.02
C SER A 66 -4.58 -9.30 -6.87
N SER A 67 -3.73 -9.03 -7.85
CA SER A 67 -3.06 -10.02 -8.72
C SER A 67 -2.21 -11.02 -7.94
N GLY A 68 -1.54 -10.56 -6.88
CA GLY A 68 -0.74 -11.35 -5.95
C GLY A 68 -1.51 -11.93 -4.77
N GLY A 69 -2.84 -11.79 -4.75
CA GLY A 69 -3.68 -12.28 -3.64
C GLY A 69 -3.54 -11.47 -2.35
N TRP A 70 -3.17 -10.19 -2.46
CA TRP A 70 -2.92 -9.28 -1.33
C TRP A 70 -1.81 -9.73 -0.38
N VAL A 71 -0.83 -10.45 -0.92
CA VAL A 71 0.37 -10.88 -0.18
C VAL A 71 1.40 -9.76 -0.22
N LYS A 72 1.97 -9.43 0.95
CA LYS A 72 3.11 -8.52 1.06
C LYS A 72 4.36 -9.18 0.48
N THR A 73 4.83 -8.66 -0.64
CA THR A 73 6.07 -9.09 -1.30
C THR A 73 7.08 -7.96 -1.32
N GLU A 74 8.33 -8.25 -0.98
CA GLU A 74 9.42 -7.29 -1.15
C GLU A 74 9.55 -6.92 -2.62
N ALA A 75 9.76 -5.63 -2.89
CA ALA A 75 9.86 -5.10 -4.24
C ALA A 75 11.12 -4.24 -4.38
N ASP A 76 11.72 -4.26 -5.56
CA ASP A 76 12.89 -3.45 -5.83
C ASP A 76 12.46 -1.97 -5.95
N PRO A 77 13.02 -1.05 -5.13
CA PRO A 77 12.73 0.38 -5.22
C PRO A 77 13.18 1.03 -6.53
N SER A 78 14.05 0.36 -7.27
CA SER A 78 14.49 0.76 -8.61
C SER A 78 13.64 0.14 -9.73
N ALA A 79 12.61 -0.65 -9.40
CA ALA A 79 11.73 -1.25 -10.40
C ALA A 79 10.92 -0.18 -11.14
N ASP A 80 10.68 -0.43 -12.43
CA ASP A 80 9.72 0.34 -13.21
C ASP A 80 8.31 0.20 -12.59
N GLY A 81 7.69 1.33 -12.26
CA GLY A 81 6.34 1.39 -11.66
C GLY A 81 6.30 1.83 -10.21
N VAL A 82 7.45 1.93 -9.53
CA VAL A 82 7.53 2.50 -8.18
C VAL A 82 7.11 3.98 -8.21
N PRO A 83 6.15 4.41 -7.38
CA PRO A 83 5.81 5.81 -7.26
C PRO A 83 7.02 6.64 -6.83
N ALA A 84 7.34 7.70 -7.55
CA ALA A 84 8.52 8.54 -7.25
C ALA A 84 8.55 9.09 -5.82
N GLY A 85 7.37 9.28 -5.20
CA GLY A 85 7.25 9.67 -3.80
C GLY A 85 7.76 8.61 -2.82
N LEU A 86 7.58 7.32 -3.13
CA LEU A 86 8.06 6.21 -2.31
C LEU A 86 9.52 5.84 -2.60
N ALA A 87 9.95 5.91 -3.86
CA ALA A 87 11.35 5.65 -4.22
C ALA A 87 12.33 6.57 -3.47
N ALA A 88 11.91 7.79 -3.12
CA ALA A 88 12.72 8.73 -2.34
C ALA A 88 12.77 8.44 -0.83
N LEU A 89 11.90 7.55 -0.33
CA LEU A 89 11.82 7.18 1.10
C LEU A 89 12.62 5.92 1.43
N VAL A 90 12.96 5.13 0.41
CA VAL A 90 13.78 3.93 0.52
C VAL A 90 15.26 4.37 0.49
N GLN A 91 16.06 3.94 1.45
CA GLN A 91 17.47 4.36 1.64
C GLN A 91 18.46 3.21 1.58
#